data_AF-R5SN94-F1
#
_entry.id   AF-R5SN94-F1
#
_cell.length_a   1.000
_cell.length_b   1.000
_cell.length_c   1.000
_cell.angle_alpha   90.00
_cell.angle_beta   90.00
_cell.angle_gamma   90.00
#
_symmetry.space_group_name_H-M   'P 1'
#
loop_
_entity.id
_entity.type
_entity.pdbx_description
1 polymer ?
#
loop_
_entity_poly.entity_id
_entity_poly.type
_entity_poly.pdbx_seq_one_letter_code
_entity_poly.pdbx_strand_id
1 'polypeptide(L)'
;MAKKRKSGTGTIRQRGDGRWEGRVVIGYDDSGFPKTKNVLAKTKRECQEKLRQLTESMVGRNDRKVKSDMLFGDWLCYWYENHSKPMLRASTQNNYENVIYNHVLPEIGKIPLNKLSQNDLQQFYGRLKKNGRKRLTEQYGAGLSDRMVRMCHAVCRSALERAVRDDLLRTNPAIGCKLPPKKAKEMQVLDREELQKFLIQAQADGYYELFLLDLCTGLRRGELIALQWEDLNFETGVLTVNKQAYTVNGELQIIPPKTKASVRKLVLPPAVLAVLREYRKKVDSRWMFPSPVKADRPITPGVARRRLQTILERAECKRVRFHDLRHTFATLALENGMDVKTLSAMLGHVSAVTTLDIYTHITDDMRLTAAANIDRGIGKAAPQEDASEPGQETASAQAEKPSMTDFKPYVGRKRRSGTGCISQINDHLFEGRYSPKWPDGKKHARNVYAHTREECEEKLKVLIVEMKAEIAEAQRMKDLGEGDGAD
;
A
#
# COMPACT_ATOMS: atom_id res chain seq x y z
N MET A 1 -9.69 -33.87 -8.69
CA MET A 1 -8.68 -34.15 -7.65
C MET A 1 -9.18 -33.61 -6.30
N ALA A 2 -9.24 -34.43 -5.26
CA ALA A 2 -9.80 -34.04 -3.96
C ALA A 2 -8.97 -32.93 -3.28
N LYS A 3 -9.66 -31.89 -2.81
CA LYS A 3 -9.08 -30.69 -2.20
C LYS A 3 -8.26 -31.07 -0.94
N LYS A 4 -6.97 -30.70 -0.91
CA LYS A 4 -6.08 -30.91 0.25
C LYS A 4 -6.69 -30.24 1.49
N ARG A 5 -7.09 -31.04 2.48
CA ARG A 5 -7.75 -30.54 3.71
C ARG A 5 -6.73 -29.85 4.62
N LYS A 6 -7.14 -28.83 5.37
CA LYS A 6 -6.25 -28.17 6.33
C LYS A 6 -5.98 -29.10 7.52
N SER A 7 -4.74 -29.11 8.02
CA SER A 7 -4.39 -29.80 9.27
C SER A 7 -5.33 -29.36 10.40
N GLY A 8 -5.81 -30.29 11.22
CA GLY A 8 -6.78 -30.02 12.28
C GLY A 8 -8.26 -30.01 11.88
N THR A 9 -8.62 -30.30 10.62
CA THR A 9 -10.03 -30.50 10.25
C THR A 9 -10.52 -31.89 10.66
N GLY A 10 -11.48 -31.93 11.59
CA GLY A 10 -12.12 -33.16 12.06
C GLY A 10 -13.31 -33.58 11.19
N THR A 11 -13.54 -34.88 11.05
CA THR A 11 -14.76 -35.45 10.42
C THR A 11 -15.39 -36.49 11.32
N ILE A 12 -16.72 -36.48 11.43
CA ILE A 12 -17.49 -37.46 12.22
C ILE A 12 -18.38 -38.25 11.26
N ARG A 13 -18.39 -39.59 11.38
CA ARG A 13 -19.27 -40.47 10.60
C ARG A 13 -19.79 -41.63 11.46
N GLN A 14 -20.94 -42.18 11.10
CA GLN A 14 -21.46 -43.40 11.71
C GLN A 14 -20.95 -44.62 10.95
N ARG A 15 -20.50 -45.65 11.68
CA ARG A 15 -20.04 -46.93 11.11
C ARG A 15 -21.21 -47.92 11.05
N GLY A 16 -21.06 -48.96 10.23
CA GLY A 16 -22.06 -50.03 10.08
C GLY A 16 -22.32 -50.86 11.35
N ASP A 17 -21.44 -50.78 12.35
CA ASP A 17 -21.58 -51.43 13.67
C ASP A 17 -22.31 -50.55 14.70
N GLY A 18 -22.99 -49.48 14.25
CA GLY A 18 -23.76 -48.57 15.10
C GLY A 18 -22.95 -47.53 15.88
N ARG A 19 -21.60 -47.62 15.89
CA ARG A 19 -20.71 -46.68 16.60
C ARG A 19 -20.35 -45.46 15.76
N TRP A 20 -20.08 -44.34 16.43
CA TRP A 20 -19.64 -43.09 15.82
C TRP A 20 -18.11 -42.98 15.81
N GLU A 21 -17.53 -42.68 14.64
CA GLU A 21 -16.09 -42.49 14.44
C GLU A 21 -15.78 -41.02 14.10
N GLY A 22 -14.93 -40.40 14.92
CA GLY A 22 -14.34 -39.09 14.65
C GLY A 22 -12.91 -39.26 14.15
N ARG A 23 -12.51 -38.59 13.07
CA ARG A 23 -11.14 -38.60 12.53
C ARG A 23 -10.58 -37.18 12.45
N VAL A 24 -9.33 -37.01 12.83
CA VAL A 24 -8.57 -35.75 12.68
C VAL A 24 -7.30 -36.01 11.86
N VAL A 25 -7.01 -35.11 10.91
CA VAL A 25 -5.76 -35.15 10.13
C VAL A 25 -4.63 -34.55 10.98
N ILE A 26 -3.62 -35.36 11.29
CA ILE A 26 -2.47 -35.00 12.14
C ILE A 26 -1.22 -34.63 11.33
N GLY A 27 -1.23 -34.83 10.02
CA GLY A 27 -0.10 -34.54 9.13
C GLY A 27 -0.23 -35.25 7.78
N TYR A 28 0.84 -35.23 7.00
CA TYR A 28 0.97 -35.97 5.74
C TYR A 28 2.23 -36.83 5.79
N ASP A 29 2.19 -38.02 5.18
CA ASP A 29 3.41 -38.82 4.96
C ASP A 29 4.25 -38.27 3.80
N ASP A 30 5.43 -38.87 3.59
CA ASP A 30 6.39 -38.47 2.54
C ASP A 30 5.84 -38.68 1.12
N SER A 31 4.77 -39.47 0.98
CA SER A 31 4.03 -39.71 -0.26
C SER A 31 2.81 -38.79 -0.43
N GLY A 32 2.56 -37.88 0.52
CA GLY A 32 1.50 -36.88 0.45
C GLY A 32 0.11 -37.35 0.90
N PHE A 33 -0.03 -38.53 1.49
CA PHE A 33 -1.28 -39.04 2.05
C PHE A 33 -1.51 -38.53 3.48
N PRO A 34 -2.77 -38.20 3.86
CA PRO A 34 -3.07 -37.68 5.19
C PRO A 34 -2.94 -38.76 6.27
N LYS A 35 -2.03 -38.54 7.24
CA LYS A 35 -1.99 -39.32 8.48
C LYS A 35 -3.16 -38.88 9.36
N THR A 36 -3.99 -39.83 9.80
CA THR A 36 -5.18 -39.54 10.61
C THR A 36 -5.16 -40.31 11.93
N LYS A 37 -5.70 -39.69 12.99
CA LYS A 37 -6.05 -40.37 14.25
C LYS A 37 -7.56 -40.40 14.41
N ASN A 38 -8.10 -41.45 15.01
CA ASN A 38 -9.52 -41.63 15.20
C ASN A 38 -9.92 -41.83 16.67
N VAL A 39 -11.19 -41.53 16.97
CA VAL A 39 -11.88 -41.79 18.23
C VAL A 39 -13.19 -42.49 17.97
N LEU A 40 -13.61 -43.38 18.87
CA LEU A 40 -14.86 -44.13 18.78
C LEU A 40 -15.75 -43.83 19.99
N ALA A 41 -17.05 -43.73 19.74
CA ALA A 41 -18.07 -43.51 20.79
C ALA A 41 -19.41 -44.14 20.42
N LYS A 42 -20.27 -44.35 21.42
CA LYS A 42 -21.62 -44.93 21.20
C LYS A 42 -22.62 -43.88 20.71
N THR A 43 -22.40 -42.60 21.04
CA THR A 43 -23.28 -41.50 20.61
C THR A 43 -22.52 -40.44 19.83
N LYS A 44 -23.21 -39.70 18.97
CA LYS A 44 -22.63 -38.60 18.17
C LYS A 44 -22.03 -37.51 19.05
N ARG A 45 -22.72 -37.14 20.14
CA ARG A 45 -22.30 -36.09 21.08
C ARG A 45 -21.02 -36.48 21.83
N GLU A 46 -20.95 -37.71 22.30
CA GLU A 46 -19.74 -38.26 22.95
C GLU A 46 -18.57 -38.37 21.96
N CYS A 47 -18.83 -38.75 20.70
CA CYS A 47 -17.83 -38.78 19.64
C CYS A 47 -17.27 -37.37 19.35
N GLN A 48 -18.14 -36.37 19.32
CA GLN A 48 -17.77 -34.97 19.08
C GLN A 48 -16.94 -34.41 20.24
N GLU A 49 -17.29 -34.72 21.49
CA GLU A 49 -16.52 -34.30 22.65
C GLU A 49 -15.15 -34.99 22.71
N LYS A 50 -15.08 -36.30 22.47
CA LYS A 50 -13.80 -37.04 22.36
C LYS A 50 -12.94 -36.53 21.21
N LEU A 51 -13.54 -36.16 20.08
CA LEU A 51 -12.83 -35.57 18.94
C LEU A 51 -12.34 -34.15 19.25
N ARG A 52 -13.13 -33.36 20.01
CA ARG A 52 -12.73 -32.03 20.49
C ARG A 52 -11.56 -32.15 21.46
N GLN A 53 -11.62 -33.05 22.44
CA GLN A 53 -10.52 -33.34 23.37
C GLN A 53 -9.28 -33.87 22.65
N LEU A 54 -9.44 -34.72 21.63
CA LEU A 54 -8.31 -35.17 20.80
C LEU A 54 -7.72 -34.01 19.99
N THR A 55 -8.54 -33.08 19.52
CA THR A 55 -8.06 -31.89 18.78
C THR A 55 -7.41 -30.88 19.75
N GLU A 56 -7.97 -30.67 20.93
CA GLU A 56 -7.44 -29.79 21.99
C GLU A 56 -6.15 -30.35 22.58
N SER A 57 -6.02 -31.67 22.79
CA SER A 57 -4.75 -32.29 23.21
C SER A 57 -3.65 -32.20 22.14
N MET A 58 -4.03 -31.99 20.87
CA MET A 58 -3.09 -31.74 19.76
C MET A 58 -2.78 -30.24 19.57
N VAL A 59 -3.69 -29.35 19.99
CA VAL A 59 -3.59 -27.88 19.79
C VAL A 59 -3.18 -27.14 21.08
N GLY A 60 -3.27 -27.77 22.25
CA GLY A 60 -3.18 -27.13 23.55
C GLY A 60 -2.40 -27.93 24.59
N ARG A 61 -1.13 -28.18 24.30
CA ARG A 61 -0.02 -28.17 25.27
C ARG A 61 1.27 -28.15 24.46
N ASN A 62 1.76 -26.95 24.18
CA ASN A 62 3.16 -26.73 23.85
C ASN A 62 4.00 -26.91 25.13
N ASP A 63 3.78 -28.02 25.83
CA ASP A 63 4.52 -28.50 26.99
C ASP A 63 5.72 -29.32 26.51
N ARG A 64 6.22 -28.98 25.30
CA ARG A 64 7.61 -29.20 24.97
C ARG A 64 8.36 -28.38 26.00
N LYS A 65 8.80 -29.03 27.09
CA LYS A 65 9.78 -28.46 28.00
C LYS A 65 10.82 -27.78 27.13
N VAL A 66 10.88 -26.46 27.20
CA VAL A 66 11.83 -25.69 26.40
C VAL A 66 13.21 -26.11 26.89
N LYS A 67 14.07 -26.52 25.98
CA LYS A 67 15.40 -27.05 26.29
C LYS A 67 16.43 -26.43 25.39
N SER A 68 17.67 -26.37 25.87
CA SER A 68 18.80 -25.82 25.13
C SER A 68 19.15 -26.62 23.86
N ASP A 69 18.85 -27.92 23.82
CA ASP A 69 19.17 -28.82 22.70
C ASP A 69 18.10 -28.89 21.60
N MET A 70 16.97 -28.20 21.78
CA MET A 70 15.91 -28.14 20.77
C MET A 70 16.38 -27.44 19.49
N LEU A 71 15.70 -27.69 18.37
CA LEU A 71 16.03 -27.00 17.12
C LEU A 71 15.75 -25.50 17.23
N PHE A 72 16.64 -24.68 16.66
CA PHE A 72 16.47 -23.22 16.65
C PHE A 72 15.14 -22.81 16.00
N GLY A 73 14.70 -23.53 14.96
CA GLY A 73 13.42 -23.28 14.31
C GLY A 73 12.21 -23.53 15.22
N ASP A 74 12.25 -24.59 16.02
CA ASP A 74 11.20 -24.88 17.02
C ASP A 74 11.17 -23.80 18.10
N TRP A 75 12.34 -23.37 18.58
CA TRP A 75 12.46 -22.28 19.54
C TRP A 75 11.92 -20.97 18.95
N LEU A 76 12.28 -20.64 17.71
CA LEU A 76 11.85 -19.41 17.05
C LEU A 76 10.33 -19.36 16.86
N CYS A 77 9.71 -20.49 16.50
CA CYS A 77 8.25 -20.60 16.41
C CYS A 77 7.58 -20.47 17.78
N TYR A 78 8.10 -21.16 18.81
CA TYR A 78 7.61 -21.04 20.18
C TYR A 78 7.69 -19.58 20.68
N TRP A 79 8.85 -18.95 20.47
CA TRP A 79 9.08 -17.56 20.85
C TRP A 79 8.14 -16.61 20.12
N TYR A 80 7.97 -16.81 18.81
CA TYR A 80 7.09 -15.97 18.02
C TYR A 80 5.65 -16.05 18.52
N GLU A 81 5.10 -17.26 18.68
CA GLU A 81 3.70 -17.44 19.07
C GLU A 81 3.41 -16.99 20.51
N ASN A 82 4.32 -17.28 21.46
CA ASN A 82 4.04 -17.07 22.89
C ASN A 82 4.55 -15.73 23.44
N HIS A 83 5.64 -15.18 22.91
CA HIS A 83 6.26 -13.97 23.45
C HIS A 83 6.12 -12.75 22.54
N SER A 84 6.15 -12.94 21.22
CA SER A 84 6.23 -11.84 20.27
C SER A 84 4.85 -11.46 19.71
N LYS A 85 4.21 -12.40 19.01
CA LYS A 85 2.97 -12.22 18.24
C LYS A 85 1.82 -11.56 19.04
N PRO A 86 1.56 -11.88 20.32
CA PRO A 86 0.46 -11.27 21.07
C PRO A 86 0.56 -9.75 21.21
N MET A 87 1.79 -9.20 21.20
CA MET A 87 2.04 -7.77 21.35
C MET A 87 2.16 -7.03 20.01
N LEU A 88 2.15 -7.75 18.88
CA LEU A 88 2.42 -7.20 17.55
C LEU A 88 1.12 -6.90 16.78
N ARG A 89 1.12 -5.78 16.04
CA ARG A 89 0.06 -5.49 15.06
C ARG A 89 0.19 -6.42 13.85
N ALA A 90 -0.92 -6.69 13.18
CA ALA A 90 -1.00 -7.62 12.04
C ALA A 90 0.03 -7.34 10.91
N SER A 91 0.33 -6.06 10.62
CA SER A 91 1.36 -5.72 9.62
C SER A 91 2.79 -6.10 10.07
N THR A 92 3.06 -6.04 11.37
CA THR A 92 4.35 -6.43 11.95
C THR A 92 4.44 -7.95 12.03
N GLN A 93 3.35 -8.62 12.40
CA GLN A 93 3.22 -10.07 12.34
C GLN A 93 3.54 -10.59 10.93
N ASN A 94 2.91 -10.04 9.89
CA ASN A 94 3.19 -10.44 8.51
C ASN A 94 4.67 -10.27 8.11
N ASN A 95 5.36 -9.23 8.60
CA ASN A 95 6.79 -9.07 8.36
C ASN A 95 7.62 -10.13 9.09
N TYR A 96 7.28 -10.42 10.36
CA TYR A 96 7.94 -11.45 11.15
C TYR A 96 7.74 -12.84 10.53
N GLU A 97 6.52 -13.18 10.16
CA GLU A 97 6.18 -14.45 9.51
C GLU A 97 6.90 -14.60 8.18
N ASN A 98 6.98 -13.53 7.38
CA ASN A 98 7.79 -13.57 6.16
C ASN A 98 9.27 -13.85 6.46
N VAL A 99 9.84 -13.25 7.50
CA VAL A 99 11.22 -13.52 7.92
C VAL A 99 11.39 -14.96 8.41
N ILE A 100 10.56 -15.38 9.36
CA ILE A 100 10.64 -16.68 10.02
C ILE A 100 10.45 -17.80 9.00
N TYR A 101 9.30 -17.83 8.33
CA TYR A 101 8.91 -18.95 7.48
C TYR A 101 9.64 -18.96 6.14
N ASN A 102 9.92 -17.79 5.55
CA ASN A 102 10.57 -17.77 4.24
C ASN A 102 12.09 -17.73 4.31
N HIS A 103 12.70 -17.16 5.35
CA HIS A 103 14.16 -16.97 5.36
C HIS A 103 14.85 -17.79 6.43
N VAL A 104 14.39 -17.74 7.68
CA VAL A 104 15.12 -18.32 8.80
C VAL A 104 14.94 -19.84 8.90
N LEU A 105 13.69 -20.32 8.95
CA LEU A 105 13.41 -21.75 9.11
C LEU A 105 14.02 -22.64 8.00
N PRO A 106 13.95 -22.27 6.71
CA PRO A 106 14.47 -23.13 5.65
C PRO A 106 16.00 -23.31 5.68
N GLU A 107 16.74 -22.31 6.18
CA GLU A 107 18.21 -22.33 6.13
C GLU A 107 18.85 -22.78 7.45
N ILE A 108 18.49 -22.14 8.57
CA ILE A 108 19.16 -22.36 9.86
C ILE A 108 18.23 -22.95 10.94
N GLY A 109 16.96 -23.18 10.61
CA GLY A 109 15.98 -23.70 11.56
C GLY A 109 16.30 -25.11 12.09
N LYS A 110 17.07 -25.90 11.34
CA LYS A 110 17.47 -27.28 11.71
C LYS A 110 18.71 -27.36 12.61
N ILE A 111 19.36 -26.24 12.91
CA ILE A 111 20.52 -26.21 13.79
C ILE A 111 20.01 -26.28 15.25
N PRO A 112 20.56 -27.14 16.12
CA PRO A 112 20.24 -27.12 17.55
C PRO A 112 20.55 -25.76 18.18
N LEU A 113 19.67 -25.29 19.06
CA LEU A 113 19.73 -23.95 19.65
C LEU A 113 21.08 -23.70 20.35
N ASN A 114 21.53 -24.65 21.19
CA ASN A 114 22.81 -24.60 21.88
C ASN A 114 24.05 -24.75 20.98
N LYS A 115 23.88 -25.17 19.72
CA LYS A 115 24.97 -25.29 18.74
C LYS A 115 24.99 -24.14 17.72
N LEU A 116 23.96 -23.28 17.72
CA LEU A 116 23.90 -22.15 16.81
C LEU A 116 25.01 -21.14 17.13
N SER A 117 25.95 -20.98 16.21
CA SER A 117 27.09 -20.08 16.39
C SER A 117 26.90 -18.73 15.69
N GLN A 118 27.74 -17.76 16.06
CA GLN A 118 27.83 -16.48 15.35
C GLN A 118 28.25 -16.66 13.89
N ASN A 119 29.09 -17.66 13.59
CA ASN A 119 29.52 -17.96 12.22
C ASN A 119 28.36 -18.48 11.37
N ASP A 120 27.49 -19.33 11.92
CA ASP A 120 26.29 -19.82 11.21
C ASP A 120 25.36 -18.67 10.81
N LEU A 121 25.14 -17.72 11.73
CA LEU A 121 24.36 -16.52 11.47
C LEU A 121 25.04 -15.62 10.43
N GLN A 122 26.36 -15.46 10.49
CA GLN A 122 27.11 -14.65 9.53
C GLN A 122 27.04 -15.25 8.11
N GLN A 123 27.21 -16.57 7.99
CA GLN A 123 27.08 -17.28 6.72
C GLN A 123 25.65 -17.22 6.18
N PHE A 124 24.65 -17.37 7.06
CA PHE A 124 23.24 -17.19 6.72
C PHE A 124 22.97 -15.81 6.13
N TYR A 125 23.43 -14.73 6.76
CA TYR A 125 23.27 -13.38 6.20
C TYR A 125 24.00 -13.20 4.87
N GLY A 126 25.18 -13.82 4.71
CA GLY A 126 25.91 -13.86 3.44
C GLY A 126 25.11 -14.56 2.33
N ARG A 127 24.49 -15.71 2.62
CA ARG A 127 23.63 -16.44 1.68
C ARG A 127 22.37 -15.65 1.33
N LEU A 128 21.70 -15.04 2.32
CA LEU A 128 20.55 -14.17 2.06
C LEU A 128 20.92 -13.03 1.11
N LYS A 129 22.10 -12.42 1.29
CA LYS A 129 22.57 -11.32 0.46
C LYS A 129 22.87 -11.75 -0.98
N LYS A 130 23.31 -12.99 -1.19
CA LYS A 130 23.57 -13.55 -2.53
C LYS A 130 22.29 -14.04 -3.22
N ASN A 131 21.53 -14.93 -2.57
CA ASN A 131 20.47 -15.72 -3.23
C ASN A 131 19.15 -15.84 -2.43
N GLY A 132 18.93 -15.05 -1.38
CA GLY A 132 17.75 -15.27 -0.54
C GLY A 132 16.41 -14.77 -1.11
N ARG A 133 16.40 -14.05 -2.24
CA ARG A 133 15.17 -13.44 -2.78
C ARG A 133 14.34 -14.52 -3.46
N LYS A 134 13.10 -14.71 -2.99
CA LYS A 134 12.19 -15.74 -3.50
C LYS A 134 11.21 -15.29 -4.59
N ARG A 135 11.12 -13.97 -4.85
CA ARG A 135 10.14 -13.38 -5.77
C ARG A 135 10.78 -12.24 -6.55
N LEU A 136 10.38 -12.05 -7.81
CA LEU A 136 10.87 -10.97 -8.68
C LEU A 136 12.41 -10.97 -8.78
N THR A 137 12.99 -12.17 -8.87
CA THR A 137 14.43 -12.39 -8.99
C THR A 137 14.98 -11.85 -10.30
N GLU A 138 14.23 -12.00 -11.39
CA GLU A 138 14.58 -11.45 -12.71
C GLU A 138 14.69 -9.92 -12.68
N GLN A 139 13.77 -9.24 -11.99
CA GLN A 139 13.72 -7.77 -11.98
C GLN A 139 14.73 -7.13 -11.03
N TYR A 140 15.04 -7.77 -9.90
CA TYR A 140 15.82 -7.15 -8.83
C TYR A 140 17.10 -7.91 -8.45
N GLY A 141 17.37 -9.05 -9.09
CA GLY A 141 18.46 -9.98 -8.77
C GLY A 141 18.08 -11.04 -7.71
N ALA A 142 18.97 -12.00 -7.47
CA ALA A 142 18.74 -13.10 -6.53
C ALA A 142 18.90 -12.72 -5.04
N GLY A 143 19.59 -11.62 -4.72
CA GLY A 143 19.95 -11.25 -3.35
C GLY A 143 18.89 -10.45 -2.58
N LEU A 144 18.82 -10.61 -1.25
CA LEU A 144 18.01 -9.73 -0.40
C LEU A 144 18.59 -8.30 -0.33
N SER A 145 17.68 -7.34 -0.14
CA SER A 145 18.07 -5.98 0.24
C SER A 145 18.72 -5.95 1.63
N ASP A 146 19.63 -4.99 1.86
CA ASP A 146 20.32 -4.77 3.14
C ASP A 146 19.34 -4.63 4.31
N ARG A 147 18.22 -3.94 4.07
CA ARG A 147 17.14 -3.77 5.05
C ARG A 147 16.52 -5.11 5.45
N MET A 148 16.28 -6.01 4.50
CA MET A 148 15.66 -7.30 4.79
C MET A 148 16.64 -8.23 5.52
N VAL A 149 17.93 -8.22 5.17
CA VAL A 149 18.96 -8.95 5.93
C VAL A 149 19.02 -8.45 7.37
N ARG A 150 19.02 -7.13 7.58
CA ARG A 150 18.93 -6.53 8.92
C ARG A 150 17.66 -6.91 9.68
N MET A 151 16.52 -7.04 8.99
CA MET A 151 15.29 -7.51 9.61
C MET A 151 15.40 -8.98 10.04
N CYS A 152 15.96 -9.84 9.19
CA CYS A 152 16.24 -11.24 9.55
C CYS A 152 17.11 -11.32 10.80
N HIS A 153 18.18 -10.51 10.84
CA HIS A 153 19.03 -10.40 12.02
C HIS A 153 18.27 -9.91 13.26
N ALA A 154 17.47 -8.85 13.15
CA ALA A 154 16.73 -8.31 14.28
C ALA A 154 15.75 -9.33 14.89
N VAL A 155 15.07 -10.12 14.05
CA VAL A 155 14.18 -11.19 14.50
C VAL A 155 14.97 -12.31 15.19
N CYS A 156 16.05 -12.81 14.58
CA CYS A 156 16.89 -13.85 15.19
C CYS A 156 17.49 -13.36 16.52
N ARG A 157 18.04 -12.15 16.54
CA ARG A 157 18.63 -11.54 17.74
C ARG A 157 17.61 -11.45 18.86
N SER A 158 16.41 -10.95 18.59
CA SER A 158 15.37 -10.81 19.63
C SER A 158 14.90 -12.16 20.19
N ALA A 159 14.78 -13.18 19.33
CA ALA A 159 14.47 -14.55 19.77
C ALA A 159 15.59 -15.16 20.63
N LEU A 160 16.85 -14.93 20.27
CA LEU A 160 18.01 -15.43 21.01
C LEU A 160 18.25 -14.65 22.32
N GLU A 161 17.96 -13.34 22.36
CA GLU A 161 17.96 -12.57 23.61
C GLU A 161 16.93 -13.12 24.60
N ARG A 162 15.77 -13.58 24.10
CA ARG A 162 14.81 -14.27 24.96
C ARG A 162 15.32 -15.63 25.44
N ALA A 163 16.00 -16.40 24.58
CA ALA A 163 16.59 -17.69 24.97
C ALA A 163 17.62 -17.55 26.08
N VAL A 164 18.42 -16.47 26.06
CA VAL A 164 19.37 -16.17 27.14
C VAL A 164 18.63 -15.82 28.44
N ARG A 165 17.55 -15.02 28.37
CA ARG A 165 16.73 -14.70 29.56
C ARG A 165 16.02 -15.92 30.16
N ASP A 166 15.67 -16.89 29.33
CA ASP A 166 15.04 -18.14 29.75
C ASP A 166 16.09 -19.24 30.09
N ASP A 167 17.37 -18.86 30.25
CA ASP A 167 18.50 -19.72 30.63
C ASP A 167 18.76 -20.92 29.69
N LEU A 168 18.34 -20.80 28.42
CA LEU A 168 18.59 -21.82 27.40
C LEU A 168 19.96 -21.65 26.73
N LEU A 169 20.51 -20.43 26.80
CA LEU A 169 21.78 -20.04 26.22
C LEU A 169 22.53 -19.15 27.20
N ARG A 170 23.85 -19.37 27.33
CA ARG A 170 24.71 -18.51 28.16
C ARG A 170 24.93 -17.12 27.53
N THR A 171 25.04 -17.06 26.21
CA THR A 171 25.28 -15.82 25.46
C THR A 171 24.48 -15.83 24.16
N ASN A 172 24.18 -14.65 23.62
CA ASN A 172 23.44 -14.55 22.37
C ASN A 172 24.41 -14.59 21.17
N PRO A 173 24.35 -15.64 20.31
CA PRO A 173 25.27 -15.78 19.18
C PRO A 173 25.06 -14.74 18.08
N ALA A 174 23.94 -13.99 18.09
CA ALA A 174 23.72 -12.89 17.16
C ALA A 174 24.54 -11.63 17.52
N ILE A 175 25.04 -11.52 18.75
CA ILE A 175 25.89 -10.38 19.13
C ILE A 175 27.21 -10.46 18.36
N GLY A 176 27.63 -9.34 17.76
CA GLY A 176 28.88 -9.26 16.99
C GLY A 176 28.76 -9.65 15.51
N CYS A 177 27.60 -10.10 15.02
CA CYS A 177 27.41 -10.31 13.58
C CYS A 177 27.58 -9.01 12.78
N LYS A 178 28.36 -9.07 11.70
CA LYS A 178 28.55 -7.95 10.76
C LYS A 178 27.34 -7.85 9.83
N LEU A 179 26.66 -6.70 9.88
CA LEU A 179 25.47 -6.41 9.08
C LEU A 179 25.78 -5.46 7.92
N PRO A 180 25.04 -5.56 6.80
CA PRO A 180 25.14 -4.58 5.72
C PRO A 180 24.93 -3.14 6.24
N PRO A 181 25.58 -2.12 5.65
CA PRO A 181 25.45 -0.74 6.10
C PRO A 181 24.00 -0.24 5.99
N LYS A 182 23.62 0.69 6.85
CA LYS A 182 22.34 1.41 6.67
C LYS A 182 22.55 2.43 5.55
N LYS A 183 21.95 2.19 4.39
CA LYS A 183 21.90 3.18 3.30
C LYS A 183 20.64 4.01 3.46
N ALA A 184 20.80 5.32 3.69
CA ALA A 184 19.70 6.26 3.54
C ALA A 184 19.33 6.33 2.04
N LYS A 185 18.04 6.45 1.75
CA LYS A 185 17.60 6.78 0.38
C LYS A 185 17.43 8.29 0.34
N GLU A 186 18.02 8.91 -0.68
CA GLU A 186 17.83 10.33 -0.94
C GLU A 186 16.34 10.64 -1.13
N MET A 187 15.92 11.76 -0.57
CA MET A 187 14.56 12.25 -0.65
C MET A 187 14.41 13.09 -1.91
N GLN A 188 13.26 13.00 -2.55
CA GLN A 188 12.99 13.70 -3.81
C GLN A 188 11.84 14.65 -3.58
N VAL A 189 12.08 15.95 -3.67
CA VAL A 189 11.06 16.99 -3.47
C VAL A 189 10.67 17.55 -4.82
N LEU A 190 9.38 17.63 -5.12
CA LEU A 190 8.90 18.28 -6.35
C LEU A 190 9.16 19.78 -6.26
N ASP A 191 9.74 20.37 -7.29
CA ASP A 191 9.87 21.83 -7.36
C ASP A 191 8.53 22.50 -7.72
N ARG A 192 8.52 23.82 -7.77
CA ARG A 192 7.30 24.61 -8.03
C ARG A 192 6.67 24.32 -9.39
N GLU A 193 7.49 24.11 -10.42
CA GLU A 193 7.03 23.85 -11.78
C GLU A 193 6.43 22.43 -11.89
N GLU A 194 7.16 21.43 -11.37
CA GLU A 194 6.70 20.05 -11.27
C GLU A 194 5.40 19.94 -10.46
N LEU A 195 5.28 20.71 -9.37
CA LEU A 195 4.09 20.72 -8.54
C LEU A 195 2.85 21.23 -9.31
N GLN A 196 3.02 22.27 -10.11
CA GLN A 196 1.95 22.81 -10.96
C GLN A 196 1.51 21.78 -12.00
N LYS A 197 2.45 21.23 -12.78
CA LYS A 197 2.18 20.17 -13.76
C LYS A 197 1.48 18.98 -13.13
N PHE A 198 1.97 18.54 -11.98
CA PHE A 198 1.41 17.44 -11.20
C PHE A 198 -0.05 17.69 -10.79
N LEU A 199 -0.37 18.88 -10.26
CA LEU A 199 -1.73 19.22 -9.84
C LEU A 199 -2.68 19.37 -11.03
N ILE A 200 -2.22 19.96 -12.14
CA ILE A 200 -2.99 20.06 -13.40
C ILE A 200 -3.33 18.65 -13.91
N GLN A 201 -2.36 17.75 -13.96
CA GLN A 201 -2.59 16.36 -14.37
C GLN A 201 -3.47 15.59 -13.38
N ALA A 202 -3.30 15.81 -12.06
CA ALA A 202 -4.13 15.20 -11.04
C ALA A 202 -5.60 15.60 -11.19
N GLN A 203 -5.88 16.85 -11.59
CA GLN A 203 -7.23 17.33 -11.91
C GLN A 203 -7.83 16.62 -13.12
N ALA A 204 -7.06 16.48 -14.21
CA ALA A 204 -7.51 15.74 -15.38
C ALA A 204 -7.82 14.26 -15.08
N ASP A 205 -7.06 13.64 -14.17
CA ASP A 205 -7.24 12.26 -13.75
C ASP A 205 -8.29 12.07 -12.63
N GLY A 206 -8.84 13.14 -12.05
CA GLY A 206 -9.85 13.11 -11.00
C GLY A 206 -9.32 12.80 -9.59
N TYR A 207 -8.07 13.16 -9.30
CA TYR A 207 -7.40 12.99 -8.01
C TYR A 207 -6.87 14.31 -7.42
N TYR A 208 -7.29 15.47 -7.94
CA TYR A 208 -6.80 16.78 -7.51
C TYR A 208 -6.95 17.00 -6.02
N GLU A 209 -8.15 16.77 -5.47
CA GLU A 209 -8.44 17.05 -4.06
C GLU A 209 -7.66 16.14 -3.10
N LEU A 210 -7.36 14.91 -3.53
CA LEU A 210 -6.54 13.98 -2.76
C LEU A 210 -5.10 14.49 -2.63
N PHE A 211 -4.51 14.89 -3.75
CA PHE A 211 -3.12 15.32 -3.76
C PHE A 211 -2.93 16.75 -3.27
N LEU A 212 -3.89 17.65 -3.54
CA LEU A 212 -3.92 18.99 -2.95
C LEU A 212 -3.94 18.88 -1.43
N LEU A 213 -4.82 18.06 -0.87
CA LEU A 213 -4.90 17.90 0.58
C LEU A 213 -3.59 17.34 1.16
N ASP A 214 -3.00 16.32 0.52
CA ASP A 214 -1.70 15.77 0.93
C ASP A 214 -0.59 16.84 0.93
N LEU A 215 -0.52 17.64 -0.13
CA LEU A 215 0.47 18.72 -0.30
C LEU A 215 0.24 19.92 0.61
N CYS A 216 -0.97 20.12 1.14
CA CYS A 216 -1.27 21.20 2.10
C CYS A 216 -1.13 20.77 3.57
N THR A 217 -1.04 19.47 3.85
CA THR A 217 -1.11 18.94 5.23
C THR A 217 0.03 17.99 5.58
N GLY A 218 0.71 17.43 4.58
CA GLY A 218 1.75 16.43 4.73
C GLY A 218 1.27 15.15 5.41
N LEU A 219 0.00 14.75 5.27
CA LEU A 219 -0.51 13.55 5.92
C LEU A 219 0.25 12.29 5.47
N ARG A 220 0.35 11.29 6.36
CA ARG A 220 0.79 9.97 5.89
C ARG A 220 -0.29 9.41 4.98
N ARG A 221 0.09 8.74 3.89
CA ARG A 221 -0.86 8.08 2.96
C ARG A 221 -2.02 7.34 3.66
N GLY A 222 -1.72 6.57 4.70
CA GLY A 222 -2.77 5.85 5.44
C GLY A 222 -3.74 6.77 6.17
N GLU A 223 -3.26 7.89 6.73
CA GLU A 223 -4.08 8.93 7.37
C GLU A 223 -5.00 9.58 6.34
N LEU A 224 -4.43 10.04 5.22
CA LEU A 224 -5.17 10.69 4.12
C LEU A 224 -6.31 9.81 3.58
N ILE A 225 -6.02 8.54 3.32
CA ILE A 225 -7.01 7.59 2.79
C ILE A 225 -8.11 7.26 3.81
N ALA A 226 -7.86 7.42 5.10
CA ALA A 226 -8.83 7.10 6.14
C ALA A 226 -9.74 8.28 6.50
N LEU A 227 -9.61 9.44 5.86
CA LEU A 227 -10.43 10.60 6.15
C LEU A 227 -11.89 10.41 5.72
N GLN A 228 -12.79 10.84 6.59
CA GLN A 228 -14.23 10.94 6.36
C GLN A 228 -14.67 12.40 6.47
N TRP A 229 -15.84 12.73 5.92
CA TRP A 229 -16.36 14.11 5.97
C TRP A 229 -16.60 14.61 7.40
N GLU A 230 -16.93 13.70 8.33
CA GLU A 230 -17.07 14.01 9.77
C GLU A 230 -15.76 14.49 10.42
N ASP A 231 -14.61 14.17 9.84
CA ASP A 231 -13.31 14.59 10.40
C ASP A 231 -13.02 16.07 10.10
N LEU A 232 -13.72 16.69 9.15
CA LEU A 232 -13.52 18.08 8.73
C LEU A 232 -14.70 18.94 9.17
N ASN A 233 -14.42 19.89 10.07
CA ASN A 233 -15.36 20.96 10.37
C ASN A 233 -15.18 22.09 9.36
N PHE A 234 -16.15 22.28 8.46
CA PHE A 234 -16.10 23.28 7.39
C PHE A 234 -16.26 24.73 7.87
N GLU A 235 -16.78 24.96 9.08
CA GLU A 235 -16.95 26.30 9.66
C GLU A 235 -15.64 26.81 10.25
N THR A 236 -14.98 25.97 11.03
CA THR A 236 -13.70 26.28 11.70
C THR A 236 -12.48 25.98 10.83
N GLY A 237 -12.66 25.18 9.77
CA GLY A 237 -11.56 24.68 8.94
C GLY A 237 -10.71 23.58 9.58
N VAL A 238 -11.12 23.07 10.75
CA VAL A 238 -10.35 22.09 11.51
C VAL A 238 -10.56 20.67 10.96
N LEU A 239 -9.47 20.06 10.49
CA LEU A 239 -9.36 18.66 10.10
C LEU A 239 -8.78 17.82 11.25
N THR A 240 -9.51 16.80 11.68
CA THR A 240 -9.10 15.88 12.74
C THR A 240 -8.48 14.60 12.15
N VAL A 241 -7.22 14.34 12.50
CA VAL A 241 -6.50 13.13 12.07
C VAL A 241 -6.44 12.16 13.24
N ASN A 242 -7.23 11.08 13.20
CA ASN A 242 -7.36 10.13 14.31
C ASN A 242 -7.35 8.65 13.88
N LYS A 243 -7.26 8.36 12.58
CA LYS A 243 -7.37 7.02 12.00
C LYS A 243 -6.45 6.86 10.80
N GLN A 244 -6.11 5.61 10.49
CA GLN A 244 -5.19 5.26 9.40
C GLN A 244 -5.63 3.98 8.69
N ALA A 245 -5.54 3.99 7.36
CA ALA A 245 -5.84 2.88 6.48
C ALA A 245 -4.59 2.04 6.18
N TYR A 246 -4.69 0.74 6.42
CA TYR A 246 -3.66 -0.25 6.11
C TYR A 246 -4.24 -1.39 5.28
N THR A 247 -3.42 -1.96 4.39
CA THR A 247 -3.76 -3.19 3.70
C THR A 247 -2.92 -4.33 4.28
N VAL A 248 -3.57 -5.32 4.87
CA VAL A 248 -2.94 -6.53 5.42
C VAL A 248 -3.58 -7.73 4.72
N ASN A 249 -2.77 -8.60 4.11
CA ASN A 249 -3.23 -9.80 3.40
C ASN A 249 -4.32 -9.53 2.35
N GLY A 250 -4.28 -8.35 1.70
CA GLY A 250 -5.26 -7.93 0.69
C GLY A 250 -6.51 -7.27 1.25
N GLU A 251 -6.68 -7.25 2.57
CA GLU A 251 -7.81 -6.61 3.24
C GLU A 251 -7.47 -5.23 3.75
N LEU A 252 -8.36 -4.28 3.50
CA LEU A 252 -8.26 -2.92 4.01
C LEU A 252 -8.80 -2.88 5.44
N GLN A 253 -7.97 -2.41 6.36
CA GLN A 253 -8.30 -2.19 7.77
C GLN A 253 -8.10 -0.72 8.11
N ILE A 254 -9.05 -0.15 8.85
CA ILE A 254 -8.95 1.19 9.42
C ILE A 254 -8.67 1.02 10.91
N ILE A 255 -7.56 1.57 11.36
CA ILE A 255 -7.11 1.43 12.76
C ILE A 255 -6.69 2.80 13.31
N PRO A 256 -6.79 3.00 14.63
CA PRO A 256 -6.22 4.18 15.26
C PRO A 256 -4.68 4.18 15.15
N PRO A 257 -4.05 5.37 15.08
CA PRO A 257 -2.60 5.50 15.08
C PRO A 257 -1.94 4.81 16.27
N LYS A 258 -0.65 4.47 16.12
CA LYS A 258 0.11 3.80 17.19
C LYS A 258 0.43 4.73 18.36
N THR A 259 0.62 6.01 18.11
CA THR A 259 1.10 6.98 19.10
C THR A 259 0.08 8.09 19.28
N LYS A 260 -0.05 8.60 20.52
CA LYS A 260 -0.93 9.74 20.82
C LYS A 260 -0.56 10.96 19.97
N ALA A 261 0.72 11.20 19.72
CA ALA A 261 1.22 12.30 18.88
C ALA A 261 0.75 12.25 17.41
N SER A 262 0.33 11.08 16.92
CA SER A 262 -0.26 10.98 15.57
C SER A 262 -1.71 11.45 15.52
N VAL A 263 -2.40 11.51 16.66
CA VAL A 263 -3.74 12.08 16.77
C VAL A 263 -3.61 13.59 16.92
N ARG A 264 -4.10 14.34 15.93
CA ARG A 264 -3.87 15.78 15.83
C ARG A 264 -4.98 16.50 15.07
N LYS A 265 -5.04 17.81 15.26
CA LYS A 265 -5.93 18.72 14.53
C LYS A 265 -5.09 19.63 13.64
N LEU A 266 -5.53 19.82 12.40
CA LEU A 266 -4.90 20.69 11.41
C LEU A 266 -5.91 21.75 10.98
N VAL A 267 -5.50 23.00 10.86
CA VAL A 267 -6.35 24.06 10.31
C VAL A 267 -6.06 24.14 8.81
N LEU A 268 -7.08 23.96 7.99
CA LEU A 268 -6.94 24.03 6.53
C LEU A 268 -7.08 25.48 6.04
N PRO A 269 -6.28 25.91 5.05
CA PRO A 269 -6.45 27.22 4.44
C PRO A 269 -7.83 27.41 3.80
N PRO A 270 -8.40 28.64 3.80
CA PRO A 270 -9.72 28.91 3.20
C PRO A 270 -9.86 28.46 1.75
N ALA A 271 -8.80 28.62 0.94
CA ALA A 271 -8.79 28.17 -0.45
C ALA A 271 -8.96 26.65 -0.59
N VAL A 272 -8.34 25.86 0.30
CA VAL A 272 -8.48 24.40 0.33
C VAL A 272 -9.91 24.01 0.75
N LEU A 273 -10.49 24.73 1.71
CA LEU A 273 -11.87 24.51 2.15
C LEU A 273 -12.87 24.77 1.02
N ALA A 274 -12.67 25.81 0.21
CA ALA A 274 -13.51 26.10 -0.94
C ALA A 274 -13.48 24.95 -1.96
N VAL A 275 -12.29 24.44 -2.29
CA VAL A 275 -12.14 23.27 -3.16
C VAL A 275 -12.85 22.04 -2.58
N LEU A 276 -12.67 21.75 -1.28
CA LEU A 276 -13.28 20.60 -0.64
C LEU A 276 -14.81 20.71 -0.53
N ARG A 277 -15.37 21.93 -0.42
CA ARG A 277 -16.82 22.17 -0.45
C ARG A 277 -17.41 21.79 -1.81
N GLU A 278 -16.77 22.20 -2.91
CA GLU A 278 -17.22 21.82 -4.26
C GLU A 278 -17.03 20.33 -4.53
N TYR A 279 -15.95 19.74 -4.01
CA TYR A 279 -15.72 18.30 -4.11
C TYR A 279 -16.78 17.49 -3.37
N ARG A 280 -17.17 17.92 -2.16
CA ARG A 280 -18.21 17.25 -1.36
C ARG A 280 -19.55 17.15 -2.09
N LYS A 281 -19.90 18.13 -2.92
CA LYS A 281 -21.13 18.09 -3.75
C LYS A 281 -21.10 16.99 -4.82
N LYS A 282 -19.89 16.57 -5.24
CA LYS A 282 -19.69 15.55 -6.29
C LYS A 282 -19.54 14.14 -5.73
N VAL A 283 -19.31 14.00 -4.42
CA VAL A 283 -18.99 12.73 -3.77
C VAL A 283 -20.14 12.27 -2.90
N ASP A 284 -20.82 11.22 -3.35
CA ASP A 284 -21.82 10.50 -2.56
C ASP A 284 -21.17 9.37 -1.75
N SER A 285 -20.53 9.73 -0.64
CA SER A 285 -19.91 8.78 0.30
C SER A 285 -19.60 9.45 1.63
N ARG A 286 -19.55 8.69 2.72
CA ARG A 286 -18.97 9.16 4.00
C ARG A 286 -17.45 9.39 3.92
N TRP A 287 -16.77 8.67 3.05
CA TRP A 287 -15.32 8.77 2.86
C TRP A 287 -14.99 9.95 1.96
N MET A 288 -13.96 10.72 2.28
CA MET A 288 -13.50 11.80 1.40
C MET A 288 -12.99 11.25 0.07
N PHE A 289 -12.30 10.10 0.08
CA PHE A 289 -11.73 9.49 -1.12
C PHE A 289 -12.27 8.07 -1.34
N PRO A 290 -13.51 7.92 -1.84
CA PRO A 290 -14.18 6.63 -1.96
C PRO A 290 -13.60 5.75 -3.06
N SER A 291 -13.76 4.44 -2.90
CA SER A 291 -13.42 3.44 -3.90
C SER A 291 -14.44 3.47 -5.03
N PRO A 292 -14.01 3.60 -6.31
CA PRO A 292 -14.93 3.58 -7.44
C PRO A 292 -15.52 2.19 -7.73
N VAL A 293 -15.04 1.14 -7.07
CA VAL A 293 -15.43 -0.26 -7.32
C VAL A 293 -16.13 -0.89 -6.11
N LYS A 294 -15.85 -0.41 -4.90
CA LYS A 294 -16.36 -1.01 -3.66
C LYS A 294 -17.20 0.02 -2.93
N ALA A 295 -18.49 -0.25 -2.81
CA ALA A 295 -19.41 0.58 -2.05
C ALA A 295 -18.93 0.73 -0.59
N ASP A 296 -19.16 1.92 -0.03
CA ASP A 296 -18.83 2.30 1.35
C ASP A 296 -17.40 1.95 1.82
N ARG A 297 -16.42 2.03 0.92
CA ARG A 297 -15.00 1.90 1.28
C ARG A 297 -14.19 3.01 0.65
N PRO A 298 -13.09 3.47 1.28
CA PRO A 298 -12.18 4.38 0.62
C PRO A 298 -11.34 3.62 -0.41
N ILE A 299 -10.64 4.36 -1.28
CA ILE A 299 -9.60 3.76 -2.13
C ILE A 299 -8.56 3.05 -1.25
N THR A 300 -7.84 2.09 -1.81
CA THR A 300 -6.76 1.44 -1.04
C THR A 300 -5.48 2.26 -1.11
N PRO A 301 -4.60 2.20 -0.09
CA PRO A 301 -3.28 2.83 -0.14
C PRO A 301 -2.43 2.40 -1.36
N GLY A 302 -2.67 1.18 -1.88
CA GLY A 302 -2.05 0.70 -3.11
C GLY A 302 -2.54 1.41 -4.37
N VAL A 303 -3.84 1.73 -4.44
CA VAL A 303 -4.41 2.52 -5.56
C VAL A 303 -3.84 3.93 -5.56
N ALA A 304 -3.83 4.61 -4.41
CA ALA A 304 -3.27 5.96 -4.30
C ALA A 304 -1.80 6.01 -4.75
N ARG A 305 -0.99 5.01 -4.35
CA ARG A 305 0.39 4.88 -4.82
C ARG A 305 0.49 4.73 -6.34
N ARG A 306 -0.32 3.85 -6.95
CA ARG A 306 -0.27 3.64 -8.40
C ARG A 306 -0.69 4.89 -9.15
N ARG A 307 -1.76 5.55 -8.71
CA ARG A 307 -2.25 6.80 -9.29
C ARG A 307 -1.21 7.90 -9.25
N LEU A 308 -0.51 8.06 -8.12
CA LEU A 308 0.62 8.98 -8.04
C LEU A 308 1.65 8.74 -9.14
N GLN A 309 2.10 7.49 -9.34
CA GLN A 309 3.11 7.19 -10.37
C GLN A 309 2.61 7.50 -11.78
N THR A 310 1.36 7.13 -12.09
CA THR A 310 0.74 7.42 -13.39
C THR A 310 0.60 8.92 -13.65
N ILE A 311 0.24 9.70 -12.63
CA ILE A 311 0.08 11.15 -12.76
C ILE A 311 1.44 11.81 -12.93
N LEU A 312 2.46 11.42 -12.16
CA LEU A 312 3.83 11.95 -12.32
C LEU A 312 4.38 11.69 -13.71
N GLU A 313 4.20 10.47 -14.22
CA GLU A 313 4.63 10.09 -15.57
C GLU A 313 3.94 10.93 -16.65
N ARG A 314 2.62 11.11 -16.55
CA ARG A 314 1.84 11.95 -17.48
C ARG A 314 2.12 13.44 -17.37
N ALA A 315 2.53 13.89 -16.19
CA ALA A 315 2.93 15.26 -15.91
C ALA A 315 4.40 15.53 -16.25
N GLU A 316 5.11 14.54 -16.79
CA GLU A 316 6.55 14.62 -17.12
C GLU A 316 7.41 15.06 -15.92
N CYS A 317 6.99 14.68 -14.71
CA CYS A 317 7.68 15.00 -13.47
C CYS A 317 8.59 13.86 -13.03
N LYS A 318 9.59 14.17 -12.20
CA LYS A 318 10.45 13.13 -11.64
C LYS A 318 9.65 12.15 -10.78
N ARG A 319 10.18 10.92 -10.73
CA ARG A 319 9.52 9.83 -10.01
C ARG A 319 9.74 9.96 -8.50
N VAL A 320 8.73 10.46 -7.80
CA VAL A 320 8.72 10.53 -6.33
C VAL A 320 7.88 9.41 -5.70
N ARG A 321 8.21 9.01 -4.46
CA ARG A 321 7.37 8.08 -3.67
C ARG A 321 6.21 8.86 -3.05
N PHE A 322 5.15 8.16 -2.64
CA PHE A 322 4.04 8.82 -1.94
C PHE A 322 4.49 9.54 -0.67
N HIS A 323 5.43 8.97 0.08
CA HIS A 323 5.95 9.64 1.27
C HIS A 323 6.80 10.88 0.95
N ASP A 324 7.31 10.97 -0.27
CA ASP A 324 8.09 12.12 -0.72
C ASP A 324 7.22 13.36 -0.94
N LEU A 325 5.91 13.21 -1.20
CA LEU A 325 4.98 14.35 -1.24
C LEU A 325 4.86 15.06 0.12
N ARG A 326 4.90 14.30 1.21
CA ARG A 326 4.99 14.85 2.57
C ARG A 326 6.32 15.56 2.79
N HIS A 327 7.40 15.10 2.16
CA HIS A 327 8.66 15.83 2.16
C HIS A 327 8.56 17.13 1.37
N THR A 328 7.89 17.12 0.20
CA THR A 328 7.58 18.34 -0.56
C THR A 328 6.81 19.35 0.29
N PHE A 329 5.72 18.94 0.97
CA PHE A 329 4.98 19.83 1.88
C PHE A 329 5.89 20.43 2.94
N ALA A 330 6.72 19.62 3.59
CA ALA A 330 7.56 20.06 4.68
C ALA A 330 8.68 21.02 4.22
N THR A 331 9.31 20.74 3.08
CA THR A 331 10.30 21.64 2.48
C THR A 331 9.66 22.98 2.14
N LEU A 332 8.52 22.97 1.44
CA LEU A 332 7.79 24.20 1.11
C LEU A 332 7.34 24.96 2.37
N ALA A 333 6.90 24.26 3.41
CA ALA A 333 6.51 24.90 4.66
C ALA A 333 7.68 25.62 5.33
N LEU A 334 8.86 24.99 5.38
CA LEU A 334 10.08 25.61 5.92
C LEU A 334 10.57 26.78 5.08
N GLU A 335 10.55 26.66 3.74
CA GLU A 335 10.88 27.73 2.81
C GLU A 335 9.95 28.95 2.98
N ASN A 336 8.67 28.71 3.28
CA ASN A 336 7.70 29.77 3.60
C ASN A 336 7.77 30.24 5.07
N GLY A 337 8.82 29.89 5.81
CA GLY A 337 9.09 30.40 7.16
C GLY A 337 8.34 29.72 8.31
N MET A 338 7.71 28.57 8.08
CA MET A 338 7.09 27.80 9.17
C MET A 338 8.15 27.30 10.16
N ASP A 339 7.93 27.49 11.46
CA ASP A 339 8.85 26.98 12.45
C ASP A 339 8.82 25.44 12.54
N VAL A 340 9.98 24.85 12.86
CA VAL A 340 10.18 23.40 12.88
C VAL A 340 9.26 22.69 13.89
N LYS A 341 8.90 23.35 15.00
CA LYS A 341 8.05 22.75 16.04
C LYS A 341 6.60 22.67 15.56
N THR A 342 6.09 23.73 14.94
CA THR A 342 4.77 23.73 14.30
C THR A 342 4.72 22.71 13.18
N LEU A 343 5.73 22.66 12.30
CA LEU A 343 5.81 21.64 11.25
C LEU A 343 5.83 20.22 11.85
N SER A 344 6.64 19.98 12.88
CA SER A 344 6.71 18.68 13.56
C SER A 344 5.36 18.24 14.14
N ALA A 345 4.62 19.18 14.74
CA ALA A 345 3.28 18.96 15.26
C ALA A 345 2.27 18.65 14.14
N MET A 346 2.29 19.42 13.04
CA MET A 346 1.44 19.18 11.87
C MET A 346 1.72 17.84 11.19
N LEU A 347 2.99 17.44 11.16
CA LEU A 347 3.43 16.15 10.65
C LEU A 347 3.11 15.00 11.62
N GLY A 348 2.86 15.27 12.90
CA GLY A 348 2.64 14.24 13.92
C GLY A 348 3.88 13.39 14.15
N HIS A 349 5.05 14.04 14.29
CA HIS A 349 6.28 13.42 14.78
C HIS A 349 6.28 13.42 16.31
N VAL A 350 6.80 12.34 16.91
CA VAL A 350 6.93 12.24 18.38
C VAL A 350 8.04 13.18 18.90
N SER A 351 9.05 13.45 18.07
CA SER A 351 10.15 14.35 18.39
C SER A 351 10.41 15.29 17.23
N ALA A 352 10.66 16.57 17.55
CA ALA A 352 11.10 17.57 16.59
C ALA A 352 12.47 17.23 15.97
N VAL A 353 13.30 16.45 16.69
CA VAL A 353 14.58 15.93 16.16
C VAL A 353 14.36 15.13 14.88
N THR A 354 13.28 14.36 14.78
CA THR A 354 12.96 13.65 13.53
C THR A 354 12.71 14.61 12.37
N THR A 355 12.09 15.77 12.62
CA THR A 355 11.92 16.80 11.59
C THR A 355 13.27 17.43 11.26
N LEU A 356 14.05 17.81 12.27
CA LEU A 356 15.38 18.40 12.09
C LEU A 356 16.30 17.48 11.29
N ASP A 357 16.46 16.22 11.70
CA ASP A 357 17.31 15.21 11.04
C ASP A 357 16.96 15.03 9.55
N ILE A 358 15.68 15.18 9.21
CA ILE A 358 15.17 15.03 7.85
C ILE A 358 15.40 16.30 7.02
N TYR A 359 15.29 17.49 7.61
CA TYR A 359 15.35 18.78 6.91
C TYR A 359 16.52 19.66 7.36
N THR A 360 17.65 19.04 7.75
CA THR A 360 18.85 19.72 8.24
C THR A 360 19.52 20.62 7.20
N HIS A 361 19.20 20.45 5.92
CA HIS A 361 19.77 21.25 4.85
C HIS A 361 19.00 22.57 4.71
N ILE A 362 19.59 23.64 5.23
CA ILE A 362 19.17 25.01 4.96
C ILE A 362 19.43 25.29 3.47
N THR A 363 18.39 25.60 2.71
CA THR A 363 18.54 26.07 1.31
C THR A 363 18.95 27.55 1.29
N ASP A 364 19.55 28.02 0.21
CA ASP A 364 19.88 29.45 0.07
C ASP A 364 18.62 30.32 0.08
N ASP A 365 17.51 29.83 -0.48
CA ASP A 365 16.19 30.47 -0.40
C ASP A 365 15.69 30.63 1.04
N MET A 366 15.93 29.65 1.93
CA MET A 366 15.61 29.77 3.35
C MET A 366 16.44 30.87 4.03
N ARG A 367 17.72 31.05 3.63
CA ARG A 367 18.58 32.12 4.15
C ARG A 367 18.10 33.49 3.68
N LEU A 368 17.79 33.62 2.40
CA LEU A 368 17.28 34.85 1.80
C LEU A 368 15.92 35.23 2.40
N THR A 369 15.01 34.27 2.56
CA THR A 369 13.70 34.50 3.19
C THR A 369 13.85 34.90 4.66
N ALA A 370 14.75 34.26 5.41
CA ALA A 370 15.03 34.64 6.79
C ALA A 370 15.58 36.07 6.90
N ALA A 371 16.51 36.45 6.00
CA ALA A 371 17.03 37.81 5.94
C ALA A 371 15.94 38.84 5.60
N ALA A 372 15.09 38.55 4.61
CA ALA A 372 13.97 39.42 4.24
C ALA A 372 12.92 39.57 5.36
N ASN A 373 12.69 38.51 6.15
CA ASN A 373 11.79 38.57 7.30
C ASN A 373 12.39 39.36 8.46
N ILE A 374 13.71 39.28 8.68
CA ILE A 374 14.43 40.12 9.66
C ILE A 374 14.36 41.59 9.23
N ASP A 375 14.60 41.87 7.95
CA ASP A 375 14.52 43.22 7.39
C ASP A 375 13.12 43.83 7.57
N ARG A 376 12.08 43.05 7.24
CA ARG A 376 10.66 43.44 7.47
C ARG A 376 10.30 43.60 8.96
N GLY A 377 10.96 42.85 9.85
CA GLY A 377 10.70 42.88 11.29
C GLY A 377 11.41 44.01 12.02
N ILE A 378 12.58 44.42 11.54
CA ILE A 378 13.39 45.52 12.11
C ILE A 378 13.00 46.86 11.46
N GLY A 379 12.78 46.86 10.15
CA GLY A 379 12.26 48.01 9.43
C GLY A 379 10.75 48.09 9.56
N LYS A 380 10.22 49.05 10.35
CA LYS A 380 8.85 49.56 10.16
C LYS A 380 8.72 50.29 8.81
N ALA A 381 9.04 49.63 7.70
CA ALA A 381 8.84 50.20 6.38
C ALA A 381 7.35 50.02 6.04
N ALA A 382 6.62 51.14 6.08
CA ALA A 382 5.34 51.26 5.40
C ALA A 382 5.49 50.76 3.94
N PRO A 383 4.45 50.18 3.33
CA PRO A 383 4.48 49.90 1.90
C PRO A 383 4.78 51.23 1.19
N GLN A 384 5.88 51.30 0.43
CA GLN A 384 6.11 52.44 -0.45
C GLN A 384 4.99 52.42 -1.50
N GLU A 385 4.03 53.32 -1.32
CA GLU A 385 3.18 53.82 -2.39
C GLU A 385 4.06 54.56 -3.40
N ASP A 386 3.70 54.39 -4.67
CA ASP A 386 4.32 55.00 -5.84
C ASP A 386 4.63 56.49 -5.64
N ALA A 387 5.91 56.84 -5.82
CA ALA A 387 6.32 58.21 -6.12
C ALA A 387 7.42 58.17 -7.19
N SER A 388 6.98 58.33 -8.42
CA SER A 388 7.76 58.64 -9.61
C SER A 388 8.44 60.00 -9.51
N GLU A 389 9.75 60.08 -9.79
CA GLU A 389 10.40 61.05 -10.72
C GLU A 389 11.93 60.80 -10.89
N PRO A 390 12.61 61.34 -11.93
CA PRO A 390 13.23 60.49 -12.96
C PRO A 390 14.77 60.53 -13.01
N GLY A 391 15.34 59.43 -13.50
CA GLY A 391 16.67 59.41 -14.12
C GLY A 391 17.79 58.76 -13.29
N GLN A 392 17.95 57.45 -13.47
CA GLN A 392 19.25 56.81 -13.76
C GLN A 392 19.03 55.32 -14.04
N GLU A 393 19.54 54.88 -15.19
CA GLU A 393 19.49 53.50 -15.66
C GLU A 393 20.24 52.56 -14.71
N THR A 394 19.50 51.77 -13.95
CA THR A 394 19.96 50.45 -13.51
C THR A 394 18.81 49.48 -13.72
N ALA A 395 19.04 48.50 -14.60
CA ALA A 395 18.09 47.50 -15.03
C ALA A 395 17.39 46.84 -13.83
N SER A 396 16.13 47.23 -13.60
CA SER A 396 15.26 46.55 -12.65
C SER A 396 14.94 45.18 -13.21
N ALA A 397 15.47 44.13 -12.57
CA ALA A 397 14.97 42.78 -12.71
C ALA A 397 13.49 42.80 -12.25
N GLN A 398 12.59 42.90 -13.23
CA GLN A 398 11.18 42.69 -13.01
C GLN A 398 11.03 41.31 -12.37
N ALA A 399 10.54 41.27 -11.13
CA ALA A 399 10.06 40.03 -10.54
C ALA A 399 8.88 39.57 -11.41
N GLU A 400 9.17 38.70 -12.37
CA GLU A 400 8.18 38.06 -13.21
C GLU A 400 7.13 37.43 -12.30
N LYS A 401 5.87 37.88 -12.45
CA LYS A 401 4.73 37.15 -11.91
C LYS A 401 4.90 35.69 -12.35
N PRO A 402 4.81 34.71 -11.45
CA PRO A 402 5.11 33.32 -11.80
C PRO A 402 4.22 32.90 -12.96
N SER A 403 4.84 32.75 -14.13
CA SER A 403 4.21 32.27 -15.35
C SER A 403 3.54 30.93 -15.03
N MET A 404 2.22 30.85 -15.21
CA MET A 404 1.53 29.57 -15.15
C MET A 404 2.10 28.70 -16.26
N THR A 405 2.61 27.52 -15.92
CA THR A 405 3.15 26.58 -16.92
C THR A 405 2.14 26.34 -18.04
N ASP A 406 2.54 26.44 -19.32
CA ASP A 406 1.74 26.07 -20.51
C ASP A 406 1.55 24.54 -20.65
N PHE A 407 1.59 23.83 -19.53
CA PHE A 407 1.45 22.39 -19.51
C PHE A 407 0.00 21.99 -19.82
N LYS A 408 -0.18 21.22 -20.88
CA LYS A 408 -1.48 20.63 -21.25
C LYS A 408 -1.57 19.22 -20.67
N PRO A 409 -2.56 18.94 -19.80
CA PRO A 409 -2.67 17.62 -19.20
C PRO A 409 -2.93 16.57 -20.27
N TYR A 410 -2.33 15.40 -20.08
CA TYR A 410 -2.71 14.19 -20.79
C TYR A 410 -4.16 13.84 -20.43
N VAL A 411 -5.07 14.11 -21.36
CA VAL A 411 -6.45 13.63 -21.29
C VAL A 411 -6.50 12.32 -22.05
N GLY A 412 -6.39 11.21 -21.34
CA GLY A 412 -6.60 9.90 -21.94
C GLY A 412 -7.95 9.88 -22.66
N ARG A 413 -8.01 9.33 -23.89
CA ARG A 413 -9.24 9.26 -24.67
C ARG A 413 -10.33 8.54 -23.85
N LYS A 414 -11.24 9.30 -23.21
CA LYS A 414 -12.41 8.74 -22.52
C LYS A 414 -13.26 8.06 -23.58
N ARG A 415 -13.45 6.74 -23.43
CA ARG A 415 -14.27 5.94 -24.35
C ARG A 415 -15.67 6.54 -24.42
N ARG A 416 -16.18 6.77 -25.64
CA ARG A 416 -17.63 6.86 -25.84
C ARG A 416 -18.17 5.43 -25.85
N SER A 417 -19.31 5.21 -25.22
CA SER A 417 -20.02 3.93 -25.39
C SER A 417 -20.26 3.71 -26.88
N GLY A 418 -19.89 2.54 -27.42
CA GLY A 418 -20.13 2.20 -28.82
C GLY A 418 -19.00 2.48 -29.83
N THR A 419 -17.79 2.87 -29.40
CA THR A 419 -16.68 3.18 -30.34
C THR A 419 -15.57 2.12 -30.44
N GLY A 420 -15.77 0.93 -29.87
CA GLY A 420 -14.72 -0.12 -29.83
C GLY A 420 -13.48 0.30 -29.04
N CYS A 421 -12.47 -0.57 -28.96
CA CYS A 421 -11.20 -0.26 -28.32
C CYS A 421 -10.01 -0.99 -28.88
N ILE A 422 -8.86 -0.34 -28.90
CA ILE A 422 -7.62 -0.94 -29.37
C ILE A 422 -6.64 -1.07 -28.20
N SER A 423 -6.08 -2.25 -28.05
CA SER A 423 -5.08 -2.56 -27.03
C SER A 423 -3.89 -3.20 -27.72
N GLN A 424 -2.67 -2.77 -27.39
CA GLN A 424 -1.46 -3.44 -27.83
C GLN A 424 -1.27 -4.70 -26.98
N ILE A 425 -1.18 -5.88 -27.61
CA ILE A 425 -0.92 -7.15 -26.93
C ILE A 425 0.59 -7.34 -26.74
N ASN A 426 1.38 -7.05 -27.79
CA ASN A 426 2.84 -7.08 -27.79
C ASN A 426 3.38 -6.14 -28.88
N ASP A 427 4.71 -6.13 -29.08
CA ASP A 427 5.41 -5.21 -29.98
C ASP A 427 4.95 -5.27 -31.45
N HIS A 428 4.26 -6.34 -31.86
CA HIS A 428 3.84 -6.58 -33.25
C HIS A 428 2.35 -6.94 -33.40
N LEU A 429 1.53 -6.72 -32.37
CA LEU A 429 0.12 -7.13 -32.39
C LEU A 429 -0.79 -6.20 -31.59
N PHE A 430 -1.80 -5.67 -32.28
CA PHE A 430 -2.88 -4.87 -31.73
C PHE A 430 -4.21 -5.64 -31.79
N GLU A 431 -5.01 -5.55 -30.73
CA GLU A 431 -6.37 -6.09 -30.62
C GLU A 431 -7.39 -4.95 -30.61
N GLY A 432 -8.27 -4.92 -31.59
CA GLY A 432 -9.45 -4.06 -31.66
C GLY A 432 -10.69 -4.82 -31.19
N ARG A 433 -11.25 -4.47 -30.04
CA ARG A 433 -12.44 -5.12 -29.46
C ARG A 433 -13.66 -4.20 -29.47
N TYR A 434 -14.78 -4.68 -29.99
CA TYR A 434 -16.10 -4.04 -29.91
C TYR A 434 -17.03 -4.89 -29.04
N SER A 435 -17.84 -4.28 -28.17
CA SER A 435 -18.71 -5.02 -27.23
C SER A 435 -20.05 -4.32 -27.00
N PRO A 436 -20.91 -4.25 -28.04
CA PRO A 436 -22.24 -3.66 -27.95
C PRO A 436 -23.20 -4.48 -27.07
N LYS A 437 -24.28 -3.84 -26.62
CA LYS A 437 -25.40 -4.50 -25.96
C LYS A 437 -26.41 -4.93 -27.03
N TRP A 438 -26.81 -6.19 -27.02
CA TRP A 438 -27.75 -6.75 -27.98
C TRP A 438 -29.20 -6.67 -27.46
N PRO A 439 -30.22 -6.91 -28.32
CA PRO A 439 -31.64 -6.92 -27.93
C PRO A 439 -32.01 -7.92 -26.82
N ASP A 440 -31.16 -8.91 -26.57
CA ASP A 440 -31.24 -9.90 -25.48
C ASP A 440 -30.77 -9.35 -24.11
N GLY A 441 -30.32 -8.09 -24.07
CA GLY A 441 -29.79 -7.44 -22.88
C GLY A 441 -28.34 -7.80 -22.52
N LYS A 442 -27.71 -8.75 -23.22
CA LYS A 442 -26.32 -9.19 -22.99
C LYS A 442 -25.34 -8.41 -23.85
N LYS A 443 -24.07 -8.45 -23.46
CA LYS A 443 -22.96 -7.86 -24.22
C LYS A 443 -22.25 -8.94 -25.01
N HIS A 444 -22.23 -8.81 -26.33
CA HIS A 444 -21.49 -9.72 -27.20
C HIS A 444 -20.25 -8.99 -27.70
N ALA A 445 -19.08 -9.58 -27.49
CA ALA A 445 -17.80 -8.98 -27.87
C ALA A 445 -17.23 -9.65 -29.12
N ARG A 446 -16.73 -8.86 -30.06
CA ARG A 446 -15.89 -9.34 -31.18
C ARG A 446 -14.58 -8.56 -31.24
N ASN A 447 -13.56 -9.24 -31.73
CA ASN A 447 -12.20 -8.74 -31.81
C ASN A 447 -11.69 -8.78 -33.26
N VAL A 448 -10.85 -7.81 -33.61
CA VAL A 448 -10.00 -7.78 -34.81
C VAL A 448 -8.55 -7.64 -34.38
N TYR A 449 -7.62 -8.14 -35.21
CA TYR A 449 -6.18 -8.06 -34.92
C TYR A 449 -5.41 -7.48 -36.11
N ALA A 450 -4.35 -6.75 -35.81
CA ALA A 450 -3.49 -6.12 -36.82
C ALA A 450 -2.06 -5.92 -36.29
N HIS A 451 -1.11 -5.75 -37.21
CA HIS A 451 0.30 -5.57 -36.84
C HIS A 451 0.64 -4.11 -36.51
N THR A 452 -0.11 -3.16 -37.07
CA THR A 452 -0.02 -1.73 -36.73
C THR A 452 -1.31 -1.25 -36.07
N ARG A 453 -1.21 -0.13 -35.36
CA ARG A 453 -2.37 0.49 -34.70
C ARG A 453 -3.36 1.02 -35.73
N GLU A 454 -2.87 1.64 -36.79
CA GLU A 454 -3.66 2.26 -37.85
C GLU A 454 -4.48 1.19 -38.59
N GLU A 455 -3.86 0.06 -38.91
CA GLU A 455 -4.55 -1.09 -39.51
C GLU A 455 -5.61 -1.68 -38.56
N CYS A 456 -5.32 -1.72 -37.26
CA CYS A 456 -6.29 -2.14 -36.24
C CYS A 456 -7.49 -1.18 -36.16
N GLU A 457 -7.26 0.12 -36.31
CA GLU A 457 -8.29 1.16 -36.33
C GLU A 457 -9.23 0.99 -37.53
N GLU A 458 -8.71 0.73 -38.72
CA GLU A 458 -9.53 0.49 -39.91
C GLU A 458 -10.36 -0.80 -39.81
N LYS A 459 -9.74 -1.91 -39.39
CA LYS A 459 -10.47 -3.18 -39.17
C LYS A 459 -11.58 -3.04 -38.12
N LEU A 460 -11.33 -2.26 -37.06
CA LEU A 460 -12.30 -2.04 -35.99
C LEU A 460 -13.49 -1.19 -36.48
N LYS A 461 -13.28 -0.21 -37.36
CA LYS A 461 -14.38 0.57 -37.95
C LYS A 461 -15.32 -0.31 -38.76
N VAL A 462 -14.78 -1.21 -39.59
CA VAL A 462 -15.56 -2.17 -40.38
C VAL A 462 -16.38 -3.08 -39.46
N LEU A 463 -15.73 -3.68 -38.45
CA LEU A 463 -16.40 -4.53 -37.45
C LEU A 463 -17.56 -3.82 -36.74
N ILE A 464 -17.40 -2.53 -36.41
CA ILE A 464 -18.46 -1.75 -35.73
C ILE A 464 -19.67 -1.57 -36.65
N VAL A 465 -19.46 -1.34 -37.94
CA VAL A 465 -20.56 -1.18 -38.92
C VAL A 465 -21.31 -2.51 -39.08
N GLU A 466 -20.59 -3.61 -39.28
CA GLU A 466 -21.17 -4.95 -39.40
C GLU A 466 -22.00 -5.33 -38.17
N MET A 467 -21.41 -5.22 -36.97
CA MET A 467 -22.13 -5.56 -35.74
C MET A 467 -23.32 -4.64 -35.45
N LYS A 468 -23.30 -3.38 -35.91
CA LYS A 468 -24.47 -2.49 -35.80
C LYS A 468 -25.60 -2.90 -36.74
N ALA A 469 -25.27 -3.34 -37.96
CA ALA A 469 -26.25 -3.87 -38.91
C ALA A 469 -26.90 -5.14 -38.37
N GLU A 470 -26.11 -6.07 -37.83
CA GLU A 470 -26.62 -7.29 -37.18
C GLU A 470 -27.53 -7.00 -35.99
N ILE A 471 -27.18 -6.01 -35.15
CA ILE A 471 -28.02 -5.62 -34.01
C ILE A 471 -29.34 -5.01 -34.49
N ALA A 472 -29.31 -4.21 -35.56
CA ALA A 472 -30.52 -3.61 -36.13
C ALA A 472 -31.44 -4.68 -36.73
N GLU A 473 -30.88 -5.70 -37.40
CA GLU A 473 -31.64 -6.84 -37.93
C GLU A 473 -32.21 -7.71 -36.80
N ALA A 474 -31.42 -8.02 -35.77
CA ALA A 474 -31.88 -8.76 -34.60
C ALA A 474 -32.98 -8.02 -33.84
N GLN A 475 -32.93 -6.68 -33.80
CA GLN A 475 -34.00 -5.86 -33.23
C GLN A 475 -35.27 -5.94 -34.08
N ARG A 476 -35.16 -5.81 -35.42
CA ARG A 476 -36.32 -5.96 -36.33
C ARG A 476 -36.98 -7.33 -36.21
N MET A 477 -36.20 -8.41 -36.13
CA MET A 477 -36.73 -9.77 -35.98
C MET A 477 -37.43 -9.98 -34.63
N LYS A 478 -36.94 -9.33 -33.57
CA LYS A 478 -37.60 -9.32 -32.26
C LYS A 478 -38.93 -8.56 -32.32
N ASP A 479 -38.94 -7.39 -32.95
CA ASP A 479 -40.13 -6.56 -33.08
C ASP A 479 -41.21 -7.24 -33.96
N LEU A 480 -40.81 -8.02 -34.99
CA LEU A 480 -41.72 -8.84 -35.81
C LEU A 480 -42.26 -10.08 -35.06
N GLY A 481 -41.44 -10.71 -34.20
CA GLY A 481 -41.83 -11.87 -33.41
C GLY A 481 -42.78 -11.57 -32.23
N GLU A 482 -42.91 -10.30 -31.83
CA GLU A 482 -43.91 -9.85 -30.85
C GLU A 482 -45.27 -9.49 -31.52
N GLY A 483 -45.36 -9.49 -32.87
CA GLY A 483 -46.54 -9.08 -33.63
C GLY A 483 -47.55 -10.18 -34.01
N ASP A 484 -47.17 -11.47 -33.99
CA ASP A 484 -48.03 -12.59 -34.43
C ASP A 484 -48.79 -13.27 -33.26
N GLY A 485 -49.09 -12.51 -32.20
CA GLY A 485 -49.68 -13.04 -30.95
C GLY A 485 -50.89 -12.25 -30.43
N ALA A 486 -51.61 -11.53 -31.28
CA ALA A 486 -52.89 -10.93 -30.95
C ALA A 486 -53.75 -10.72 -32.21
N ASP A 487 -54.45 -11.77 -32.64
CA ASP A 487 -55.82 -11.70 -33.17
C ASP A 487 -56.55 -13.01 -32.83
#